data_AF-A0A2S0KMV0-F1
#
_entry.id   AF-A0A2S0KMV0-F1
#
_cell.length_a   1.000
_cell.length_b   1.000
_cell.length_c   1.000
_cell.angle_alpha   90.00
_cell.angle_beta   90.00
_cell.angle_gamma   90.00
#
_symmetry.space_group_name_H-M   'P 1'
#
loop_
_entity.id
_entity.type
_entity.pdbx_description
1 polymer ?
#
loop_
_entity_poly.entity_id
_entity_poly.type
_entity_poly.pdbx_seq_one_letter_code
_entity_poly.pdbx_strand_id
1 'polypeptide(L)'
;MAIAIFGGTFDPIHIAHENIVKEASKLNEIRKVIVIPAGNPPHKTDKWVSFASYRLQMTEIALAGLKIVKVSRYEIKRKNKSYTLKTIKHFKKKYNDEKIYLIIGGDSFFSFEKWYKFEDILKIATLLVVERPGEDGNLNKHKKYLENKYSANVEFLKMETQDISSTELREKLLKKDYDLEGINPKVLNYIKQNKIYRKKRDLNKIFSAEQIKELREYERILFSLLSTYRVGHCVNVMYKAIDIAEIMGEDLFTAAVAGLLHDSAKEIKPSDYQDFLDKADASYVEIDKITHGPLAAYLLEPMFGINDENIYNSIYYHSTLRGDLSNLDAIVYLADKTEPARKYNGVKKIRKLIKKNDIKEALLLSLKLNADNLANNRQKAHKNSVAAYKTIKNM
;
A
#
# COMPACT_ATOMS: atom_id res chain seq x y z
N MET A 1 4.52 -4.27 32.83
CA MET A 1 3.76 -3.56 31.77
C MET A 1 3.54 -4.50 30.60
N ALA A 2 2.50 -4.29 29.80
CA ALA A 2 2.12 -5.16 28.69
C ALA A 2 1.98 -4.39 27.38
N ILE A 3 2.06 -5.13 26.27
CA ILE A 3 1.72 -4.64 24.94
C ILE A 3 0.55 -5.45 24.36
N ALA A 4 -0.33 -4.77 23.62
CA ALA A 4 -1.38 -5.43 22.86
C ALA A 4 -0.99 -5.51 21.39
N ILE A 5 -1.37 -6.59 20.72
CA ILE A 5 -1.18 -6.81 19.29
C ILE A 5 -2.55 -7.06 18.67
N PHE A 6 -2.91 -6.25 17.68
CA PHE A 6 -4.15 -6.43 16.92
C PHE A 6 -3.84 -6.60 15.43
N GLY A 7 -4.02 -7.82 14.92
CA GLY A 7 -3.77 -8.17 13.54
C GLY A 7 -5.06 -8.21 12.72
N GLY A 8 -5.01 -7.77 11.46
CA GLY A 8 -6.17 -7.82 10.58
C GLY A 8 -5.84 -7.50 9.13
N THR A 9 -6.73 -7.88 8.20
CA THR A 9 -6.56 -7.46 6.79
C THR A 9 -6.79 -5.96 6.63
N PHE A 10 -7.77 -5.40 7.34
CA PHE A 10 -8.16 -3.99 7.30
C PHE A 10 -8.41 -3.46 5.88
N ASP A 11 -9.42 -4.03 5.20
CA ASP A 11 -9.71 -3.73 3.80
C ASP A 11 -11.19 -3.40 3.54
N PRO A 12 -11.68 -2.22 3.96
CA PRO A 12 -10.97 -1.18 4.70
C PRO A 12 -10.98 -1.43 6.22
N ILE A 13 -10.15 -0.68 6.96
CA ILE A 13 -10.41 -0.47 8.40
C ILE A 13 -11.75 0.29 8.56
N HIS A 14 -12.47 0.02 9.65
CA HIS A 14 -13.78 0.61 9.94
C HIS A 14 -13.94 0.87 11.44
N ILE A 15 -15.02 1.55 11.83
CA ILE A 15 -15.21 2.06 13.19
C ILE A 15 -15.18 0.94 14.25
N ALA A 16 -15.74 -0.25 13.97
CA ALA A 16 -15.63 -1.38 14.89
C ALA A 16 -14.16 -1.76 15.20
N HIS A 17 -13.27 -1.75 14.20
CA HIS A 17 -11.83 -1.97 14.41
C HIS A 17 -11.19 -0.82 15.22
N GLU A 18 -11.56 0.43 14.93
CA GLU A 18 -11.07 1.60 15.67
C GLU A 18 -11.46 1.53 17.14
N ASN A 19 -12.69 1.12 17.44
CA ASN A 19 -13.21 1.01 18.80
C ASN A 19 -12.49 -0.10 19.57
N ILE A 20 -12.20 -1.25 18.96
CA ILE A 20 -11.39 -2.31 19.59
C ILE A 20 -10.03 -1.76 20.03
N VAL A 21 -9.36 -1.01 19.15
CA VAL A 21 -8.05 -0.42 19.45
C VAL A 21 -8.15 0.65 20.54
N LYS A 22 -9.21 1.47 20.51
CA LYS A 22 -9.47 2.51 21.51
C LYS A 22 -9.71 1.89 22.89
N GLU A 23 -10.58 0.89 23.01
CA GLU A 23 -10.87 0.25 24.30
C GLU A 23 -9.66 -0.49 24.85
N ALA A 24 -8.94 -1.24 24.00
CA ALA A 24 -7.68 -1.87 24.43
C ALA A 24 -6.65 -0.83 24.90
N SER A 25 -6.64 0.37 24.32
CA SER A 25 -5.70 1.44 24.72
C SER A 25 -6.04 2.10 26.06
N LYS A 26 -7.23 1.85 26.63
CA LYS A 26 -7.64 2.36 27.96
C LYS A 26 -7.27 1.42 29.10
N LEU A 27 -6.86 0.18 28.81
CA LEU A 27 -6.49 -0.79 29.83
C LEU A 27 -5.17 -0.38 30.51
N ASN A 28 -5.19 -0.24 31.83
CA ASN A 28 -4.07 0.33 32.61
C ASN A 28 -2.77 -0.47 32.47
N GLU A 29 -2.81 -1.80 32.34
CA GLU A 29 -1.59 -2.58 32.14
C GLU A 29 -0.99 -2.46 30.73
N ILE A 30 -1.76 -1.97 29.75
CA ILE A 30 -1.37 -1.88 28.34
C ILE A 30 -0.75 -0.52 28.06
N ARG A 31 0.58 -0.48 27.98
CA ARG A 31 1.30 0.77 27.66
C ARG A 31 1.41 1.04 26.15
N LYS A 32 1.08 0.06 25.31
CA LYS A 32 1.20 0.18 23.85
C LYS A 32 0.30 -0.81 23.12
N VAL A 33 -0.40 -0.34 22.08
CA VAL A 33 -1.17 -1.19 21.15
C VAL A 33 -0.49 -1.17 19.78
N ILE A 34 -0.09 -2.33 19.29
CA ILE A 34 0.52 -2.53 17.99
C ILE A 34 -0.53 -3.08 17.02
N VAL A 35 -0.93 -2.26 16.04
CA VAL A 35 -1.87 -2.66 15.01
C VAL A 35 -1.12 -3.11 13.77
N ILE A 36 -1.44 -4.28 13.24
CA ILE A 36 -0.66 -4.97 12.22
C ILE A 36 -1.56 -5.32 11.04
N PRO A 37 -1.57 -4.48 9.99
CA PRO A 37 -2.13 -4.88 8.72
C PRO A 37 -1.39 -6.09 8.17
N ALA A 38 -2.14 -7.15 7.84
CA ALA A 38 -1.58 -8.38 7.31
C ALA A 38 -0.83 -8.12 6.00
N GLY A 39 0.33 -8.76 5.81
CA GLY A 39 1.07 -8.70 4.54
C GLY A 39 0.38 -9.53 3.47
N ASN A 40 0.61 -10.84 3.51
CA ASN A 40 -0.08 -11.83 2.69
C ASN A 40 -0.95 -12.72 3.59
N PRO A 41 -2.25 -12.39 3.78
CA PRO A 41 -3.13 -13.15 4.66
C PRO A 41 -3.34 -14.58 4.09
N PRO A 42 -2.93 -15.65 4.81
CA PRO A 42 -2.88 -17.00 4.26
C PRO A 42 -4.25 -17.62 3.94
N HIS A 43 -5.35 -17.02 4.40
CA HIS A 43 -6.72 -17.53 4.27
C HIS A 43 -7.57 -16.77 3.24
N LYS A 44 -6.99 -15.86 2.44
CA LYS A 44 -7.72 -15.00 1.49
C LYS A 44 -7.11 -14.98 0.08
N THR A 45 -6.53 -16.10 -0.38
CA THR A 45 -5.88 -16.18 -1.70
C THR A 45 -6.85 -15.92 -2.87
N ASP A 46 -8.14 -16.21 -2.70
CA ASP A 46 -9.11 -16.23 -3.80
C ASP A 46 -10.09 -15.04 -3.74
N LYS A 47 -9.85 -14.05 -2.87
CA LYS A 47 -10.70 -12.86 -2.71
C LYS A 47 -9.93 -11.61 -3.12
N TRP A 48 -10.63 -10.65 -3.71
CA TRP A 48 -10.05 -9.32 -3.96
C TRP A 48 -9.57 -8.72 -2.64
N VAL A 49 -8.26 -8.54 -2.53
CA VAL A 49 -7.58 -7.81 -1.45
C VAL A 49 -6.85 -6.60 -2.04
N SER A 50 -7.02 -5.42 -1.44
CA SER A 50 -6.30 -4.21 -1.82
C SER A 50 -4.79 -4.32 -1.53
N PHE A 51 -3.98 -3.57 -2.30
CA PHE A 51 -2.54 -3.37 -2.04
C PHE A 51 -2.27 -3.00 -0.59
N ALA A 52 -1.17 -3.53 -0.05
CA ALA A 52 -0.85 -3.40 1.38
C ALA A 52 -0.64 -1.94 1.77
N SER A 53 -0.13 -1.11 0.86
CA SER A 53 0.01 0.34 0.99
C SER A 53 -1.32 1.04 1.24
N TYR A 54 -2.38 0.67 0.52
CA TYR A 54 -3.71 1.20 0.76
C TYR A 54 -4.22 0.81 2.15
N ARG A 55 -4.15 -0.48 2.50
CA ARG A 55 -4.66 -0.98 3.79
C ARG A 55 -3.92 -0.36 4.96
N LEU A 56 -2.59 -0.32 4.88
CA LEU A 56 -1.73 0.32 5.86
C LEU A 56 -2.03 1.82 6.02
N GLN A 57 -2.16 2.57 4.93
CA GLN A 57 -2.42 4.00 5.00
C GLN A 57 -3.82 4.30 5.55
N MET A 58 -4.83 3.51 5.19
CA MET A 58 -6.16 3.61 5.80
C MET A 58 -6.11 3.36 7.31
N THR A 59 -5.35 2.35 7.75
CA THR A 59 -5.12 2.07 9.19
C THR A 59 -4.38 3.20 9.89
N GLU A 60 -3.32 3.75 9.29
CA GLU A 60 -2.57 4.91 9.81
C GLU A 60 -3.49 6.13 9.97
N ILE A 61 -4.36 6.41 8.98
CA ILE A 61 -5.32 7.52 9.01
C ILE A 61 -6.38 7.32 10.10
N ALA A 62 -6.96 6.12 10.21
CA ALA A 62 -8.02 5.83 11.16
C ALA A 62 -7.57 5.95 12.62
N LEU A 63 -6.33 5.55 12.90
CA LEU A 63 -5.77 5.48 14.25
C LEU A 63 -4.88 6.69 14.59
N ALA A 64 -4.83 7.68 13.69
CA ALA A 64 -4.08 8.91 13.91
C ALA A 64 -4.58 9.65 15.16
N GLY A 65 -3.66 10.02 16.05
CA GLY A 65 -3.95 10.75 17.29
C GLY A 65 -4.11 9.90 18.55
N LEU A 66 -4.14 8.56 18.43
CA LEU A 66 -4.15 7.67 19.59
C LEU A 66 -2.72 7.50 20.17
N LYS A 67 -2.47 8.11 21.34
CA LYS A 67 -1.12 8.31 21.92
C LYS A 67 -0.26 7.05 22.03
N ILE A 68 -0.84 5.93 22.46
CA ILE A 68 -0.11 4.68 22.70
C ILE A 68 -0.26 3.66 21.57
N VAL A 69 -0.88 4.04 20.46
CA VAL A 69 -1.15 3.14 19.33
C VAL A 69 -0.08 3.32 18.26
N LYS A 70 0.42 2.19 17.74
CA LYS A 70 1.38 2.18 16.63
C LYS A 70 0.93 1.21 15.56
N VAL A 71 0.76 1.72 14.34
CA VAL A 71 0.56 0.89 13.16
C VAL A 71 1.92 0.38 12.67
N SER A 72 2.00 -0.92 12.39
CA SER A 72 3.25 -1.59 12.05
C SER A 72 3.22 -2.21 10.67
N ARG A 73 4.27 -1.95 9.87
CA ARG A 73 4.50 -2.58 8.56
C ARG A 73 5.18 -3.95 8.65
N TYR A 74 5.38 -4.47 9.86
CA TYR A 74 6.24 -5.63 10.10
C TYR A 74 5.87 -6.84 9.23
N GLU A 75 4.58 -7.20 9.19
CA GLU A 75 4.14 -8.32 8.38
C GLU A 75 4.19 -8.05 6.88
N ILE A 76 3.90 -6.81 6.48
CA ILE A 76 3.95 -6.39 5.07
C ILE A 76 5.33 -6.59 4.48
N LYS A 77 6.42 -6.29 5.22
CA LYS A 77 7.80 -6.41 4.71
C LYS A 77 8.29 -7.86 4.55
N ARG A 78 7.57 -8.84 5.11
CA ARG A 78 8.02 -10.24 5.14
C ARG A 78 7.64 -10.98 3.86
N LYS A 79 8.60 -11.70 3.29
CA LYS A 79 8.40 -12.54 2.09
C LYS A 79 7.45 -13.73 2.33
N ASN A 80 7.52 -14.32 3.53
CA ASN A 80 6.75 -15.51 3.87
C ASN A 80 5.39 -15.17 4.49
N LYS A 81 4.45 -16.14 4.44
CA LYS A 81 3.12 -16.07 5.09
C LYS A 81 3.19 -15.44 6.49
N SER A 82 2.24 -14.55 6.76
CA SER A 82 2.02 -13.93 8.06
C SER A 82 1.49 -14.94 9.08
N TYR A 83 2.37 -15.56 9.85
CA TYR A 83 1.99 -16.39 10.99
C TYR A 83 2.06 -15.58 12.28
N THR A 84 0.94 -15.50 13.02
CA THR A 84 0.81 -14.73 14.26
C THR A 84 1.91 -15.07 15.28
N LEU A 85 2.30 -16.34 15.41
CA LEU A 85 3.39 -16.74 16.30
C LEU A 85 4.70 -15.98 16.02
N LYS A 86 5.06 -15.79 14.74
CA LYS A 86 6.29 -15.07 14.34
C LYS A 86 6.18 -13.57 14.60
N THR A 87 4.97 -13.05 14.59
CA THR A 87 4.65 -11.66 14.92
C THR A 87 4.77 -11.42 16.42
N ILE A 88 4.17 -12.28 17.23
CA ILE A 88 4.26 -12.22 18.69
C ILE A 88 5.72 -12.33 19.15
N LYS A 89 6.47 -13.33 18.67
CA LYS A 89 7.89 -13.50 19.03
C LYS A 89 8.74 -12.27 18.70
N HIS A 90 8.49 -11.62 17.56
CA HIS A 90 9.21 -10.40 17.20
C HIS A 90 8.92 -9.25 18.15
N PHE A 91 7.65 -8.98 18.44
CA PHE A 91 7.29 -7.87 19.31
C PHE A 91 7.63 -8.12 20.77
N LYS A 92 7.53 -9.37 21.23
CA LYS A 92 8.00 -9.78 22.54
C LYS A 92 9.50 -9.48 22.70
N LYS A 93 10.35 -9.92 21.76
CA LYS A 93 11.78 -9.58 21.74
C LYS A 93 12.04 -8.07 21.65
N LYS A 94 11.28 -7.37 20.80
CA LYS A 94 11.46 -5.91 20.58
C LYS A 94 11.11 -5.07 21.81
N TYR A 95 10.24 -5.57 22.68
CA TYR A 95 9.78 -4.89 23.87
C TYR A 95 10.20 -5.66 25.14
N ASN A 96 11.45 -6.15 25.18
CA ASN A 96 12.11 -6.71 26.35
C ASN A 96 11.28 -7.78 27.09
N ASP A 97 10.71 -8.71 26.31
CA ASP A 97 9.95 -9.86 26.78
C ASP A 97 8.69 -9.55 27.62
N GLU A 98 8.16 -8.32 27.51
CA GLU A 98 6.90 -7.91 28.15
C GLU A 98 5.72 -8.86 27.88
N LYS A 99 4.71 -8.80 28.76
CA LYS A 99 3.44 -9.54 28.59
C LYS A 99 2.78 -9.12 27.28
N ILE A 100 2.35 -10.10 26.49
CA ILE A 100 1.65 -9.89 25.22
C ILE A 100 0.16 -10.15 25.42
N TYR A 101 -0.66 -9.18 25.04
CA TYR A 101 -2.07 -9.40 24.74
C TYR A 101 -2.25 -9.55 23.24
N LEU A 102 -2.84 -10.66 22.79
CA LEU A 102 -3.25 -10.85 21.41
C LEU A 102 -4.74 -10.57 21.30
N ILE A 103 -5.11 -9.46 20.65
CA ILE A 103 -6.50 -9.07 20.46
C ILE A 103 -7.10 -9.91 19.33
N ILE A 104 -8.20 -10.61 19.61
CA ILE A 104 -8.95 -11.43 18.65
C ILE A 104 -10.46 -11.26 18.82
N GLY A 105 -11.23 -11.42 17.75
CA GLY A 105 -12.70 -11.48 17.83
C GLY A 105 -13.20 -12.87 18.21
N GLY A 106 -14.48 -12.96 18.62
CA GLY A 106 -15.14 -14.22 18.99
C GLY A 106 -15.01 -15.33 17.93
N ASP A 107 -15.23 -15.02 16.65
CA ASP A 107 -15.09 -15.99 15.55
C ASP A 107 -13.68 -16.61 15.46
N SER A 108 -12.64 -15.79 15.68
CA SER A 108 -11.25 -16.26 15.70
C SER A 108 -10.91 -17.02 16.97
N PHE A 109 -11.58 -16.73 18.08
CA PHE A 109 -11.41 -17.41 19.35
C PHE A 109 -11.93 -18.86 19.27
N PHE A 110 -13.14 -19.07 18.76
CA PHE A 110 -13.70 -20.42 18.61
C PHE A 110 -12.94 -21.30 17.61
N SER A 111 -12.22 -20.69 16.67
CA SER A 111 -11.42 -21.40 15.66
C SER A 111 -9.92 -21.38 15.95
N PHE A 112 -9.51 -20.94 17.15
CA PHE A 112 -8.11 -20.64 17.46
C PHE A 112 -7.18 -21.87 17.35
N GLU A 113 -7.65 -23.07 17.69
CA GLU A 113 -6.87 -24.31 17.58
C GLU A 113 -6.48 -24.66 16.13
N LYS A 114 -7.10 -24.02 15.12
CA LYS A 114 -6.71 -24.17 13.70
C LYS A 114 -5.51 -23.31 13.32
N TRP A 115 -5.05 -22.41 14.19
CA TRP A 115 -3.95 -21.51 13.90
C TRP A 115 -2.61 -22.26 13.93
N TYR A 116 -1.70 -21.85 13.05
CA TYR A 116 -0.38 -22.46 12.97
C TYR A 116 0.34 -22.34 14.32
N LYS A 117 0.65 -23.49 14.93
CA LYS A 117 1.30 -23.61 16.25
C LYS A 117 0.56 -22.82 17.34
N PHE A 118 -0.77 -22.97 17.41
CA PHE A 118 -1.60 -22.28 18.39
C PHE A 118 -1.14 -22.49 19.85
N GLU A 119 -0.69 -23.69 20.21
CA GLU A 119 -0.18 -23.99 21.57
C GLU A 119 1.02 -23.11 21.95
N ASP A 120 1.95 -22.88 21.01
CA ASP A 120 3.08 -21.99 21.23
C ASP A 120 2.62 -20.53 21.42
N ILE A 121 1.50 -20.14 20.82
CA ILE A 121 0.92 -18.81 21.02
C ILE A 121 0.33 -18.70 22.44
N LEU A 122 -0.44 -19.70 22.87
CA LEU A 122 -1.06 -19.73 24.21
C LEU A 122 -0.02 -19.66 25.34
N LYS A 123 1.18 -20.22 25.13
CA LYS A 123 2.30 -20.16 26.10
C LYS A 123 2.91 -18.78 26.25
N ILE A 124 2.82 -17.90 25.25
CA ILE A 124 3.58 -16.63 25.20
C ILE A 124 2.70 -15.39 25.12
N ALA A 125 1.38 -15.55 25.00
CA ALA A 125 0.43 -14.46 24.90
C ALA A 125 -0.86 -14.77 25.67
N THR A 126 -1.42 -13.73 26.28
CA THR A 126 -2.80 -13.71 26.77
C THR A 126 -3.72 -13.39 25.61
N LEU A 127 -4.76 -14.20 25.40
CA LEU A 127 -5.80 -13.90 24.41
C LEU A 127 -6.73 -12.82 24.99
N LEU A 128 -6.79 -11.66 24.34
CA LEU A 128 -7.73 -10.59 24.66
C LEU A 128 -8.90 -10.68 23.68
N VAL A 129 -9.96 -11.38 24.09
CA VAL A 129 -11.09 -11.71 23.23
C VAL A 129 -12.12 -10.59 23.28
N VAL A 130 -12.48 -10.03 22.13
CA VAL A 130 -13.54 -9.04 22.01
C VAL A 130 -14.88 -9.73 22.23
N GLU A 131 -15.59 -9.34 23.30
CA GLU A 131 -16.89 -9.87 23.68
C GLU A 131 -17.99 -9.05 22.99
N ARG A 132 -18.85 -9.73 22.21
CA ARG A 132 -20.03 -9.12 21.57
C ARG A 132 -21.26 -9.34 22.46
N PRO A 133 -22.20 -8.38 22.55
CA PRO A 133 -23.42 -8.55 23.33
C PRO A 133 -24.18 -9.83 22.94
N GLY A 134 -24.47 -10.69 23.91
CA GLY A 134 -25.23 -11.93 23.72
C GLY A 134 -24.40 -13.19 23.43
N GLU A 135 -23.07 -13.11 23.39
CA GLU A 135 -22.18 -14.27 23.17
C GLU A 135 -21.59 -14.88 24.47
N ASP A 136 -21.92 -14.29 25.62
CA ASP A 136 -21.22 -14.47 26.91
C ASP A 136 -21.13 -15.95 27.35
N GLY A 137 -22.21 -16.73 27.18
CA GLY A 137 -22.26 -18.13 27.64
C GLY A 137 -21.30 -19.06 26.88
N ASN A 138 -21.24 -18.92 25.55
CA ASN A 138 -20.39 -19.74 24.71
C ASN A 138 -18.90 -19.36 24.84
N LEU A 139 -18.62 -18.06 24.95
CA LEU A 139 -17.26 -17.56 25.16
C LEU A 139 -16.68 -18.07 26.48
N ASN A 140 -17.44 -18.01 27.58
CA ASN A 140 -17.00 -18.52 28.88
C ASN A 140 -16.75 -20.04 28.87
N LYS A 141 -17.60 -20.81 28.19
CA LYS A 141 -17.40 -22.26 28.04
C LYS A 141 -16.11 -22.57 27.27
N HIS A 142 -15.85 -21.88 26.17
CA HIS A 142 -14.64 -22.09 25.37
C HIS A 142 -13.37 -21.62 26.09
N LYS A 143 -13.45 -20.51 26.83
CA LYS A 143 -12.39 -20.05 27.73
C LYS A 143 -11.99 -21.14 28.72
N LYS A 144 -12.94 -21.68 29.49
CA LYS A 144 -12.67 -22.76 30.46
C LYS A 144 -12.03 -23.99 29.79
N TYR A 145 -12.48 -24.33 28.58
CA TYR A 145 -11.87 -25.41 27.80
C TYR A 145 -10.39 -25.14 27.49
N LEU A 146 -10.04 -23.95 26.98
CA LEU A 146 -8.65 -23.62 26.66
C LEU A 146 -7.77 -23.48 27.91
N GLU A 147 -8.30 -22.92 28.99
CA GLU A 147 -7.62 -22.81 30.29
C GLU A 147 -7.31 -24.20 30.87
N ASN A 148 -8.31 -25.09 30.92
CA ASN A 148 -8.13 -26.43 31.49
C ASN A 148 -7.23 -27.32 30.64
N LYS A 149 -7.38 -27.27 29.31
CA LYS A 149 -6.66 -28.17 28.40
C LYS A 149 -5.23 -27.71 28.10
N TYR A 150 -5.01 -26.40 27.98
CA TYR A 150 -3.75 -25.85 27.49
C TYR A 150 -3.09 -24.86 28.45
N SER A 151 -3.66 -24.64 29.64
CA SER A 151 -3.19 -23.60 30.57
C SER A 151 -3.14 -22.21 29.91
N ALA A 152 -4.08 -21.94 29.00
CA ALA A 152 -4.18 -20.67 28.30
C ALA A 152 -4.51 -19.53 29.25
N ASN A 153 -4.06 -18.31 28.96
CA ASN A 153 -4.55 -17.10 29.62
C ASN A 153 -5.54 -16.40 28.70
N VAL A 154 -6.80 -16.25 29.13
CA VAL A 154 -7.86 -15.62 28.33
C VAL A 154 -8.55 -14.53 29.13
N GLU A 155 -8.58 -13.32 28.57
CA GLU A 155 -9.23 -12.14 29.13
C GLU A 155 -10.26 -11.59 28.11
N PHE A 156 -11.35 -11.00 28.58
CA PHE A 156 -12.40 -10.43 27.73
C PHE A 156 -12.29 -8.91 27.66
N LEU A 157 -12.32 -8.37 26.46
CA LEU A 157 -12.45 -6.94 26.21
C LEU A 157 -13.93 -6.61 25.99
N LYS A 158 -14.57 -6.09 27.03
CA LYS A 158 -15.97 -5.65 27.01
C LYS A 158 -16.09 -4.34 26.26
N MET A 159 -16.94 -4.31 25.24
CA MET A 159 -17.24 -3.09 24.50
C MET A 159 -18.59 -3.20 23.80
N GLU A 160 -19.21 -2.05 23.52
CA GLU A 160 -20.33 -2.02 22.58
C GLU A 160 -19.82 -2.33 21.17
N THR A 161 -20.46 -3.29 20.51
CA THR A 161 -20.05 -3.71 19.18
C THR A 161 -21.05 -3.24 18.14
N GLN A 162 -20.54 -2.77 17.03
CA GLN A 162 -21.31 -2.46 15.84
C GLN A 162 -21.15 -3.61 14.85
N ASP A 163 -22.26 -4.13 14.32
CA ASP A 163 -22.24 -5.15 13.28
C ASP A 163 -21.86 -4.50 11.94
N ILE A 164 -20.56 -4.38 11.71
CA ILE A 164 -19.98 -3.77 10.52
C ILE A 164 -18.95 -4.74 9.96
N SER A 165 -19.16 -5.17 8.72
CA SER A 165 -18.18 -5.98 7.99
C SER A 165 -17.47 -5.15 6.91
N SER A 166 -16.16 -5.38 6.75
CA SER A 166 -15.42 -4.76 5.65
C SER A 166 -15.95 -5.20 4.28
N THR A 167 -16.60 -6.36 4.19
CA THR A 167 -17.16 -6.88 2.93
C THR A 167 -18.36 -6.07 2.47
N GLU A 168 -19.32 -5.80 3.35
CA GLU A 168 -20.47 -4.93 3.02
C GLU A 168 -20.02 -3.51 2.65
N LEU A 169 -19.05 -2.96 3.39
CA LEU A 169 -18.49 -1.64 3.06
C LEU A 169 -17.87 -1.63 1.66
N ARG A 170 -17.10 -2.66 1.28
CA ARG A 170 -16.55 -2.77 -0.08
C ARG A 170 -17.66 -2.85 -1.13
N GLU A 171 -18.73 -3.61 -0.89
CA GLU A 171 -19.85 -3.73 -1.83
C GLU A 171 -20.55 -2.39 -2.09
N LYS A 172 -20.81 -1.60 -1.04
CA LYS A 172 -21.37 -0.25 -1.17
C LYS A 172 -20.40 0.70 -1.88
N LEU A 173 -19.12 0.69 -1.48
CA LEU A 173 -18.08 1.50 -2.11
C LEU A 173 -17.92 1.21 -3.62
N LEU A 174 -18.06 -0.05 -4.03
CA LEU A 174 -18.03 -0.47 -5.44
C LEU A 174 -19.18 0.09 -6.26
N LYS A 175 -20.35 0.29 -5.62
CA LYS A 175 -21.51 0.96 -6.21
C LYS A 175 -21.38 2.50 -6.19
N LYS A 176 -20.26 3.03 -5.66
CA LYS A 176 -20.03 4.45 -5.38
C LYS A 176 -21.06 5.03 -4.40
N ASP A 177 -21.66 4.18 -3.59
CA ASP A 177 -22.41 4.60 -2.44
C ASP A 177 -21.41 4.99 -1.35
N TYR A 178 -21.42 6.29 -1.02
CA TYR A 178 -20.49 6.88 -0.06
C TYR A 178 -21.19 7.38 1.20
N ASP A 179 -22.49 7.14 1.32
CA ASP A 179 -23.23 7.40 2.55
C ASP A 179 -23.06 6.19 3.47
N LEU A 180 -21.87 6.11 4.05
CA LEU A 180 -21.41 4.93 4.79
C LEU A 180 -21.29 5.26 6.25
N GLU A 181 -22.30 4.86 7.01
CA GLU A 181 -22.15 4.65 8.44
C GLU A 181 -21.08 3.58 8.68
N GLY A 182 -20.23 3.77 9.69
CA GLY A 182 -19.22 2.79 10.05
C GLY A 182 -17.82 3.00 9.47
N ILE A 183 -17.57 4.04 8.66
CA ILE A 183 -16.22 4.37 8.19
C ILE A 183 -15.79 5.78 8.59
N ASN A 184 -14.55 5.91 9.06
CA ASN A 184 -13.97 7.21 9.39
C ASN A 184 -13.96 8.14 8.15
N PRO A 185 -14.46 9.38 8.24
CA PRO A 185 -14.53 10.30 7.10
C PRO A 185 -13.18 10.58 6.43
N LYS A 186 -12.07 10.59 7.20
CA LYS A 186 -10.72 10.78 6.64
C LYS A 186 -10.29 9.56 5.82
N VAL A 187 -10.63 8.35 6.27
CA VAL A 187 -10.41 7.10 5.52
C VAL A 187 -11.26 7.09 4.26
N LEU A 188 -12.54 7.48 4.36
CA LEU A 188 -13.42 7.58 3.19
C LEU A 188 -12.90 8.58 2.15
N ASN A 189 -12.40 9.75 2.59
CA ASN A 189 -11.78 10.71 1.70
C ASN A 189 -10.53 10.14 1.01
N TYR A 190 -9.68 9.41 1.75
CA TYR A 190 -8.53 8.71 1.18
C TYR A 190 -8.96 7.67 0.12
N ILE A 191 -9.98 6.87 0.40
CA ILE A 191 -10.56 5.91 -0.56
C ILE A 191 -11.05 6.62 -1.82
N LYS A 192 -11.81 7.71 -1.67
CA LYS A 192 -12.35 8.51 -2.80
C LYS A 192 -11.24 9.10 -3.65
N GLN A 193 -10.26 9.73 -3.00
CA GLN A 193 -9.13 10.38 -3.67
C GLN A 193 -8.30 9.36 -4.46
N ASN A 194 -7.99 8.21 -3.85
CA ASN A 194 -7.14 7.20 -4.47
C ASN A 194 -7.91 6.19 -5.34
N LYS A 195 -9.24 6.24 -5.35
CA LYS A 195 -10.11 5.38 -6.17
C LYS A 195 -9.99 3.88 -5.88
N ILE A 196 -9.76 3.50 -4.62
CA ILE A 196 -9.35 2.14 -4.20
C ILE A 196 -10.36 1.06 -4.61
N TYR A 197 -11.64 1.20 -4.22
CA TYR A 197 -12.67 0.21 -4.49
C TYR A 197 -13.44 0.55 -5.77
N ARG A 198 -12.90 0.12 -6.92
CA ARG A 198 -13.54 0.28 -8.24
C ARG A 198 -13.42 -0.98 -9.06
N LYS A 199 -14.48 -1.40 -9.76
CA LYS A 199 -14.50 -2.64 -10.55
C LYS A 199 -13.28 -2.80 -11.48
N LYS A 200 -12.83 -1.71 -12.13
CA LYS A 200 -11.63 -1.69 -12.98
C LYS A 200 -10.30 -2.00 -12.27
N ARG A 201 -10.27 -2.08 -10.94
CA ARG A 201 -9.07 -2.34 -10.14
C ARG A 201 -8.94 -3.78 -9.64
N ASP A 202 -9.89 -4.63 -9.97
CA ASP A 202 -9.81 -6.05 -9.68
C ASP A 202 -8.81 -6.72 -10.63
N LEU A 203 -7.55 -6.81 -10.18
CA LEU A 203 -6.47 -7.36 -10.99
C LEU A 203 -6.67 -8.83 -11.36
N ASN A 204 -7.49 -9.58 -10.61
CA ASN A 204 -7.82 -10.98 -10.93
C ASN A 204 -8.57 -11.12 -12.26
N LYS A 205 -9.11 -10.02 -12.79
CA LYS A 205 -9.78 -9.98 -14.10
C LYS A 205 -8.85 -9.57 -15.24
N ILE A 206 -7.62 -9.17 -14.91
CA ILE A 206 -6.67 -8.56 -15.86
C ILE A 206 -5.41 -9.42 -15.98
N PHE A 207 -4.97 -10.04 -14.88
CA PHE A 207 -3.71 -10.75 -14.79
C PHE A 207 -3.86 -12.16 -14.20
N SER A 208 -2.89 -13.02 -14.53
CA SER A 208 -2.73 -14.34 -13.90
C SER A 208 -2.38 -14.24 -12.40
N ALA A 209 -2.55 -15.34 -11.67
CA ALA A 209 -2.19 -15.40 -10.25
C ALA A 209 -0.69 -15.16 -10.04
N GLU A 210 0.16 -15.63 -10.96
CA GLU A 210 1.61 -15.45 -10.97
C GLU A 210 1.99 -13.98 -11.10
N GLN A 211 1.42 -13.28 -12.09
CA GLN A 211 1.62 -11.85 -12.30
C GLN A 211 1.15 -11.01 -11.11
N ILE A 212 0.01 -11.37 -10.51
CA ILE A 212 -0.47 -10.68 -9.31
C ILE A 212 0.51 -10.90 -8.15
N LYS A 213 0.97 -12.13 -7.95
CA LYS A 213 1.95 -12.48 -6.91
C LYS A 213 3.25 -11.70 -7.11
N GLU A 214 3.70 -11.53 -8.35
CA GLU A 214 4.88 -10.73 -8.71
C GLU A 214 4.70 -9.25 -8.34
N LEU A 215 3.59 -8.61 -8.74
CA LEU A 215 3.30 -7.21 -8.35
C LEU A 215 3.22 -7.02 -6.82
N ARG A 216 2.74 -8.02 -6.07
CA ARG A 216 2.75 -8.01 -4.60
C ARG A 216 4.16 -8.11 -4.02
N GLU A 217 5.02 -8.90 -4.64
CA GLU A 217 6.42 -9.02 -4.23
C GLU A 217 7.19 -7.72 -4.51
N TYR A 218 6.92 -7.08 -5.63
CA TYR A 218 7.44 -5.74 -5.93
C TYR A 218 6.96 -4.70 -4.91
N GLU A 219 5.65 -4.64 -4.60
CA GLU A 219 5.13 -3.78 -3.53
C GLU A 219 5.86 -4.04 -2.19
N ARG A 220 6.07 -5.31 -1.84
CA ARG A 220 6.78 -5.70 -0.62
C ARG A 220 8.20 -5.15 -0.58
N ILE A 221 8.96 -5.27 -1.68
CA ILE A 221 10.32 -4.76 -1.77
C ILE A 221 10.32 -3.23 -1.63
N LEU A 222 9.37 -2.54 -2.27
CA LEU A 222 9.23 -1.08 -2.17
C LEU A 222 9.06 -0.60 -0.72
N PHE A 223 8.41 -1.36 0.17
CA PHE A 223 8.32 -0.99 1.59
C PHE A 223 9.66 -0.97 2.33
N SER A 224 10.70 -1.58 1.77
CA SER A 224 12.07 -1.52 2.31
C SER A 224 12.81 -0.27 1.86
N LEU A 225 12.37 0.34 0.75
CA LEU A 225 13.01 1.48 0.10
C LEU A 225 12.26 2.79 0.38
N LEU A 226 10.95 2.72 0.61
CA LEU A 226 10.04 3.86 0.57
C LEU A 226 9.09 3.94 1.77
N SER A 227 8.60 5.15 2.03
CA SER A 227 7.51 5.45 2.96
C SER A 227 6.17 4.86 2.49
N THR A 228 5.22 4.63 3.42
CA THR A 228 3.85 4.15 3.06
C THR A 228 3.24 5.02 1.97
N TYR A 229 3.38 6.34 2.11
CA TYR A 229 2.83 7.31 1.18
C TYR A 229 3.39 7.12 -0.23
N ARG A 230 4.72 6.97 -0.36
CA ARG A 230 5.35 6.80 -1.67
C ARG A 230 5.04 5.46 -2.31
N VAL A 231 4.94 4.37 -1.54
CA VAL A 231 4.44 3.08 -2.07
C VAL A 231 3.00 3.23 -2.56
N GLY A 232 2.14 3.95 -1.82
CA GLY A 232 0.76 4.23 -2.25
C GLY A 232 0.70 5.02 -3.56
N HIS A 233 1.60 5.99 -3.76
CA HIS A 233 1.78 6.70 -5.03
C HIS A 233 2.16 5.74 -6.16
N CYS A 234 3.14 4.87 -5.94
CA CYS A 234 3.56 3.87 -6.92
C CYS A 234 2.41 2.94 -7.35
N VAL A 235 1.59 2.47 -6.40
CA VAL A 235 0.39 1.66 -6.70
C VAL A 235 -0.65 2.45 -7.48
N ASN A 236 -0.86 3.73 -7.18
CA ASN A 236 -1.74 4.59 -7.97
C ASN A 236 -1.25 4.77 -9.42
N VAL A 237 0.06 4.95 -9.60
CA VAL A 237 0.69 5.08 -10.92
C VAL A 237 0.58 3.77 -11.70
N MET A 238 0.84 2.61 -11.07
CA MET A 238 0.60 1.29 -11.66
C MET A 238 -0.83 1.17 -12.22
N TYR A 239 -1.86 1.42 -11.41
CA TYR A 239 -3.25 1.36 -11.89
C TYR A 239 -3.53 2.36 -13.01
N LYS A 240 -2.93 3.55 -12.95
CA LYS A 240 -3.11 4.57 -13.99
C LYS A 240 -2.38 4.20 -15.29
N ALA A 241 -1.23 3.53 -15.19
CA ALA A 241 -0.48 3.02 -16.33
C ALA A 241 -1.26 1.92 -17.04
N ILE A 242 -1.85 0.98 -16.29
CA ILE A 242 -2.77 -0.03 -16.85
C ILE A 242 -3.93 0.64 -17.60
N ASP A 243 -4.58 1.65 -17.00
CA ASP A 243 -5.68 2.39 -17.67
C ASP A 243 -5.23 3.05 -18.99
N ILE A 244 -3.98 3.54 -19.08
CA ILE A 244 -3.47 4.22 -20.29
C ILE A 244 -3.05 3.18 -21.33
N ALA A 245 -2.37 2.10 -20.91
CA ALA A 245 -1.97 1.00 -21.77
C ALA A 245 -3.19 0.35 -22.44
N GLU A 246 -4.29 0.14 -21.70
CA GLU A 246 -5.57 -0.35 -22.24
C GLU A 246 -6.10 0.56 -23.36
N ILE A 247 -6.02 1.88 -23.18
CA ILE A 247 -6.47 2.88 -24.18
C ILE A 247 -5.57 2.88 -25.43
N MET A 248 -4.26 2.68 -25.24
CA MET A 248 -3.26 2.70 -26.30
C MET A 248 -3.13 1.35 -27.03
N GLY A 249 -3.67 0.26 -26.48
CA GLY A 249 -3.49 -1.09 -27.02
C GLY A 249 -2.11 -1.69 -26.70
N GLU A 250 -1.51 -1.28 -25.59
CA GLU A 250 -0.16 -1.70 -25.16
C GLU A 250 -0.20 -2.80 -24.10
N ASP A 251 0.94 -3.45 -23.86
CA ASP A 251 1.04 -4.53 -22.87
C ASP A 251 0.75 -4.02 -21.43
N LEU A 252 -0.33 -4.54 -20.86
CA LEU A 252 -0.85 -4.09 -19.56
C LEU A 252 0.09 -4.43 -18.40
N PHE A 253 0.78 -5.58 -18.47
CA PHE A 253 1.61 -6.05 -17.37
C PHE A 253 2.92 -5.28 -17.30
N THR A 254 3.58 -5.06 -18.43
CA THR A 254 4.77 -4.22 -18.58
C THR A 254 4.48 -2.80 -18.10
N ALA A 255 3.33 -2.22 -18.48
CA ALA A 255 2.89 -0.93 -17.97
C ALA A 255 2.64 -0.93 -16.45
N ALA A 256 2.08 -2.00 -15.91
CA ALA A 256 1.89 -2.16 -14.48
C ALA A 256 3.24 -2.19 -13.73
N VAL A 257 4.18 -3.02 -14.17
CA VAL A 257 5.50 -3.14 -13.55
C VAL A 257 6.26 -1.81 -13.61
N ALA A 258 6.34 -1.19 -14.79
CA ALA A 258 7.02 0.09 -14.95
C ALA A 258 6.37 1.19 -14.09
N GLY A 259 5.03 1.27 -14.08
CA GLY A 259 4.29 2.22 -13.26
C GLY A 259 4.44 1.97 -11.75
N LEU A 260 4.56 0.72 -11.31
CA LEU A 260 4.78 0.37 -9.90
C LEU A 260 6.21 0.72 -9.44
N LEU A 261 7.21 0.58 -10.32
CA LEU A 261 8.61 0.71 -9.94
C LEU A 261 9.25 2.05 -10.28
N HIS A 262 8.56 2.94 -11.00
CA HIS A 262 9.10 4.23 -11.49
C HIS A 262 9.78 5.10 -10.42
N ASP A 263 9.24 5.09 -9.19
CA ASP A 263 9.67 5.92 -8.07
C ASP A 263 10.41 5.10 -6.99
N SER A 264 10.88 3.88 -7.31
CA SER A 264 11.47 2.95 -6.34
C SER A 264 12.68 3.50 -5.59
N ALA A 265 13.41 4.44 -6.20
CA ALA A 265 14.55 5.14 -5.61
C ALA A 265 14.24 6.57 -5.11
N LYS A 266 12.95 6.97 -5.02
CA LYS A 266 12.58 8.37 -4.72
C LYS A 266 13.03 8.88 -3.35
N GLU A 267 13.17 7.99 -2.39
CA GLU A 267 13.58 8.30 -1.00
C GLU A 267 14.96 7.70 -0.67
N ILE A 268 15.69 7.23 -1.68
CA ILE A 268 17.06 6.75 -1.57
C ILE A 268 18.00 7.93 -1.82
N LYS A 269 19.05 8.06 -1.00
CA LYS A 269 20.10 9.05 -1.26
C LYS A 269 21.01 8.53 -2.38
N PRO A 270 21.18 9.26 -3.50
CA PRO A 270 22.07 8.80 -4.56
C PRO A 270 23.52 8.58 -4.12
N SER A 271 23.98 9.31 -3.09
CA SER A 271 25.30 9.14 -2.46
C SER A 271 25.57 7.75 -1.89
N ASP A 272 24.52 6.96 -1.63
CA ASP A 272 24.67 5.59 -1.12
C ASP A 272 25.05 4.60 -2.25
N TYR A 273 25.06 5.05 -3.51
CA TYR A 273 25.31 4.24 -4.71
C TYR A 273 26.38 4.89 -5.62
N GLN A 274 27.63 4.90 -5.15
CA GLN A 274 28.75 5.52 -5.89
C GLN A 274 28.93 4.94 -7.29
N ASP A 275 28.86 3.61 -7.43
CA ASP A 275 28.97 2.92 -8.73
C ASP A 275 27.95 3.40 -9.77
N PHE A 276 26.77 3.84 -9.31
CA PHE A 276 25.76 4.45 -10.19
C PHE A 276 26.15 5.88 -10.56
N LEU A 277 26.59 6.68 -9.60
CA LEU A 277 26.99 8.08 -9.84
C LEU A 277 28.15 8.17 -10.83
N ASP A 278 29.09 7.23 -10.78
CA ASP A 278 30.25 7.19 -11.68
C ASP A 278 29.87 6.88 -13.13
N LYS A 279 28.70 6.26 -13.36
CA LYS A 279 28.22 5.83 -14.68
C LYS A 279 27.06 6.65 -15.21
N ALA A 280 26.37 7.41 -14.36
CA ALA A 280 25.17 8.15 -14.72
C ALA A 280 25.49 9.40 -15.55
N ASP A 281 24.56 9.82 -16.43
CA ASP A 281 24.66 11.10 -17.13
C ASP A 281 24.67 12.24 -16.10
N ALA A 282 25.74 13.04 -16.12
CA ALA A 282 25.96 14.17 -15.22
C ALA A 282 24.74 15.12 -15.18
N SER A 283 24.00 15.28 -16.28
CA SER A 283 22.83 16.17 -16.30
C SER A 283 21.66 15.71 -15.43
N TYR A 284 21.63 14.43 -15.02
CA TYR A 284 20.69 13.92 -14.03
C TYR A 284 21.25 13.97 -12.61
N VAL A 285 22.56 13.75 -12.44
CA VAL A 285 23.22 13.74 -11.12
C VAL A 285 23.28 15.14 -10.51
N GLU A 286 23.44 16.17 -11.33
CA GLU A 286 23.45 17.57 -10.90
C GLU A 286 22.07 18.07 -10.42
N ILE A 287 20.99 17.33 -10.70
CA ILE A 287 19.62 17.71 -10.37
C ILE A 287 18.98 16.63 -9.49
N ASP A 288 19.21 16.72 -8.19
CA ASP A 288 18.73 15.78 -7.15
C ASP A 288 17.24 15.37 -7.31
N LYS A 289 16.38 16.32 -7.72
CA LYS A 289 14.94 16.05 -7.91
C LYS A 289 14.62 15.01 -8.98
N ILE A 290 15.47 14.82 -10.00
CA ILE A 290 15.24 13.92 -11.14
C ILE A 290 16.17 12.70 -11.16
N THR A 291 17.25 12.69 -10.36
CA THR A 291 18.21 11.57 -10.27
C THR A 291 17.57 10.24 -9.87
N HIS A 292 16.47 10.28 -9.12
CA HIS A 292 15.73 9.08 -8.71
C HIS A 292 15.24 8.21 -9.88
N GLY A 293 14.92 8.78 -11.05
CA GLY A 293 14.48 7.99 -12.21
C GLY A 293 15.59 7.06 -12.71
N PRO A 294 16.75 7.60 -13.08
CA PRO A 294 17.94 6.82 -13.41
C PRO A 294 18.37 5.83 -12.32
N LEU A 295 18.37 6.24 -11.05
CA LEU A 295 18.72 5.33 -9.95
C LEU A 295 17.69 4.20 -9.79
N ALA A 296 16.39 4.49 -9.94
CA ALA A 296 15.35 3.46 -9.92
C ALA A 296 15.53 2.44 -11.05
N ALA A 297 15.89 2.90 -12.27
CA ALA A 297 16.19 2.03 -13.40
C ALA A 297 17.43 1.15 -13.14
N TYR A 298 18.51 1.73 -12.59
CA TYR A 298 19.72 1.02 -12.21
C TYR A 298 19.46 -0.12 -11.19
N LEU A 299 18.50 0.08 -10.29
CA LEU A 299 18.18 -0.89 -9.23
C LEU A 299 17.23 -2.01 -9.68
N LEU A 300 16.71 -1.98 -10.91
CA LEU A 300 15.75 -2.99 -11.41
C LEU A 300 16.26 -4.41 -11.33
N GLU A 301 17.43 -4.68 -11.89
CA GLU A 301 18.03 -6.01 -11.89
C GLU A 301 18.42 -6.47 -10.46
N PRO A 302 19.24 -5.74 -9.68
CA PRO A 302 19.70 -6.24 -8.39
C PRO A 302 18.60 -6.33 -7.31
N MET A 303 17.55 -5.50 -7.39
CA MET A 303 16.48 -5.51 -6.38
C MET A 303 15.24 -6.29 -6.79
N PHE A 304 14.89 -6.29 -8.09
CA PHE A 304 13.64 -6.84 -8.59
C PHE A 304 13.85 -8.00 -9.57
N GLY A 305 15.08 -8.25 -10.04
CA GLY A 305 15.38 -9.29 -11.01
C GLY A 305 14.87 -8.99 -12.42
N ILE A 306 14.64 -7.71 -12.74
CA ILE A 306 14.10 -7.28 -14.02
C ILE A 306 15.24 -6.85 -14.93
N ASN A 307 15.38 -7.53 -16.07
CA ASN A 307 16.29 -7.17 -17.15
C ASN A 307 15.48 -6.97 -18.44
N ASP A 308 14.70 -5.88 -18.49
CA ASP A 308 13.89 -5.49 -19.64
C ASP A 308 14.23 -4.03 -20.00
N GLU A 309 14.72 -3.82 -21.22
CA GLU A 309 15.19 -2.51 -21.68
C GLU A 309 14.05 -1.48 -21.80
N ASN A 310 12.83 -1.91 -22.13
CA ASN A 310 11.68 -1.01 -22.22
C ASN A 310 11.27 -0.52 -20.84
N ILE A 311 11.18 -1.43 -19.85
CA ILE A 311 10.91 -1.07 -18.45
C ILE A 311 12.02 -0.17 -17.92
N TYR A 312 13.29 -0.51 -18.18
CA TYR A 312 14.45 0.29 -17.77
C TYR A 312 14.33 1.73 -18.30
N ASN A 313 14.18 1.90 -19.61
CA ASN A 313 14.12 3.21 -20.25
C ASN A 313 12.91 4.03 -19.76
N SER A 314 11.74 3.41 -19.69
CA SER A 314 10.53 4.11 -19.26
C SER A 314 10.62 4.65 -17.84
N ILE A 315 11.31 3.94 -16.93
CA ILE A 315 11.58 4.38 -15.56
C ILE A 315 12.69 5.43 -15.54
N TYR A 316 13.79 5.22 -16.27
CA TYR A 316 14.92 6.16 -16.34
C TYR A 316 14.43 7.56 -16.75
N TYR A 317 13.63 7.62 -17.81
CA TYR A 317 13.15 8.86 -18.41
C TYR A 317 11.78 9.32 -17.89
N HIS A 318 11.15 8.65 -16.92
CA HIS A 318 9.76 8.96 -16.53
C HIS A 318 9.55 10.40 -16.02
N SER A 319 10.61 11.07 -15.55
CA SER A 319 10.53 12.43 -15.02
C SER A 319 10.75 13.50 -16.11
N THR A 320 11.42 13.14 -17.21
CA THR A 320 11.86 14.08 -18.26
C THR A 320 11.29 13.79 -19.64
N LEU A 321 10.85 12.56 -19.93
CA LEU A 321 10.77 11.97 -21.27
C LEU A 321 12.11 12.02 -22.02
N ARG A 322 12.11 11.60 -23.29
CA ARG A 322 13.22 11.68 -24.26
C ARG A 322 12.69 11.96 -25.67
N GLY A 323 13.60 12.34 -26.57
CA GLY A 323 13.25 12.74 -27.95
C GLY A 323 12.73 11.59 -28.81
N ASP A 324 13.14 10.37 -28.52
CA ASP A 324 12.80 9.10 -29.18
C ASP A 324 11.95 8.22 -28.25
N LEU A 325 10.94 8.82 -27.62
CA LEU A 325 10.12 8.14 -26.61
C LEU A 325 9.38 6.92 -27.17
N SER A 326 9.33 5.87 -26.37
CA SER A 326 8.46 4.71 -26.60
C SER A 326 7.02 4.98 -26.12
N ASN A 327 6.08 4.11 -26.50
CA ASN A 327 4.72 4.16 -25.96
C ASN A 327 4.71 3.92 -24.43
N LEU A 328 5.61 3.06 -23.92
CA LEU A 328 5.75 2.82 -22.49
C LEU A 328 6.26 4.07 -21.74
N ASP A 329 7.21 4.81 -22.32
CA ASP A 329 7.70 6.08 -21.76
C ASP A 329 6.53 7.07 -21.59
N ALA A 330 5.68 7.19 -22.63
CA ALA A 330 4.49 8.03 -22.59
C ALA A 330 3.48 7.58 -21.53
N ILE A 331 3.25 6.27 -21.41
CA ILE A 331 2.35 5.66 -20.42
C ILE A 331 2.81 6.01 -19.00
N VAL A 332 4.07 5.71 -18.66
CA VAL A 332 4.59 5.90 -17.30
C VAL A 332 4.64 7.39 -16.94
N TYR A 333 5.10 8.24 -17.85
CA TYR A 333 5.12 9.69 -17.65
C TYR A 333 3.70 10.23 -17.38
N LEU A 334 2.73 9.93 -18.25
CA LEU A 334 1.35 10.39 -18.07
C LEU A 334 0.71 9.79 -16.83
N ALA A 335 1.02 8.54 -16.49
CA ALA A 335 0.51 7.89 -15.29
C ALA A 335 0.97 8.63 -14.02
N ASP A 336 2.27 8.92 -13.87
CA ASP A 336 2.81 9.68 -12.73
C ASP A 336 2.13 11.07 -12.60
N LYS A 337 1.95 11.75 -13.73
CA LYS A 337 1.34 13.10 -13.74
C LYS A 337 -0.17 13.08 -13.55
N THR A 338 -0.86 11.96 -13.77
CA THR A 338 -2.33 11.93 -13.77
C THR A 338 -2.96 10.93 -12.82
N GLU A 339 -2.16 10.23 -12.02
CA GLU A 339 -2.63 9.32 -10.98
C GLU A 339 -3.68 10.00 -10.08
N PRO A 340 -4.65 9.26 -9.52
CA PRO A 340 -5.87 9.84 -8.96
C PRO A 340 -5.68 10.90 -7.87
N ALA A 341 -4.63 10.81 -7.06
CA ALA A 341 -4.36 11.73 -5.96
C ALA A 341 -3.77 13.08 -6.40
N ARG A 342 -3.25 13.22 -7.63
CA ARG A 342 -2.74 14.50 -8.17
C ARG A 342 -3.82 15.57 -8.25
N LYS A 343 -3.53 16.75 -7.69
CA LYS A 343 -4.42 17.92 -7.58
C LYS A 343 -3.76 19.25 -8.01
N TYR A 344 -3.02 19.26 -9.12
CA TYR A 344 -2.45 20.51 -9.68
C TYR A 344 -3.32 21.08 -10.82
N ASN A 345 -3.14 22.37 -11.12
CA ASN A 345 -3.88 23.04 -12.18
C ASN A 345 -3.62 22.38 -13.55
N GLY A 346 -4.66 22.10 -14.33
CA GLY A 346 -4.54 21.43 -15.63
C GLY A 346 -4.60 19.90 -15.61
N VAL A 347 -4.43 19.22 -14.47
CA VAL A 347 -4.48 17.74 -14.40
C VAL A 347 -5.81 17.15 -14.91
N LYS A 348 -6.94 17.86 -14.68
CA LYS A 348 -8.26 17.43 -15.17
C LYS A 348 -8.33 17.45 -16.70
N LYS A 349 -7.68 18.42 -17.35
CA LYS A 349 -7.62 18.54 -18.81
C LYS A 349 -6.78 17.42 -19.41
N ILE A 350 -5.60 17.13 -18.84
CA ILE A 350 -4.76 16.00 -19.27
C ILE A 350 -5.53 14.67 -19.14
N ARG A 351 -6.19 14.43 -18.00
CA ARG A 351 -7.03 13.23 -17.80
C ARG A 351 -8.17 13.12 -18.82
N LYS A 352 -8.72 14.24 -19.30
CA LYS A 352 -9.78 14.25 -20.34
C LYS A 352 -9.21 13.87 -21.71
N LEU A 353 -8.03 14.39 -22.07
CA LEU A 353 -7.33 14.05 -23.30
C LEU A 353 -6.97 12.56 -23.36
N ILE A 354 -6.38 12.02 -22.28
CA ILE A 354 -6.07 10.59 -22.18
C ILE A 354 -7.33 9.74 -22.42
N LYS A 355 -8.46 10.08 -21.80
CA LYS A 355 -9.72 9.32 -21.97
C LYS A 355 -10.28 9.34 -23.39
N LYS A 356 -9.92 10.34 -24.19
CA LYS A 356 -10.29 10.46 -25.60
C LYS A 356 -9.29 9.77 -26.54
N ASN A 357 -8.25 9.16 -25.98
CA ASN A 357 -7.08 8.67 -26.70
C ASN A 357 -6.25 9.78 -27.40
N ASP A 358 -6.37 11.03 -26.93
CA ASP A 358 -5.58 12.16 -27.43
C ASP A 358 -4.20 12.20 -26.72
N ILE A 359 -3.41 11.12 -26.83
CA ILE A 359 -2.17 10.93 -26.06
C ILE A 359 -1.11 12.00 -26.38
N LYS A 360 -0.92 12.33 -27.66
CA LYS A 360 -0.03 13.40 -28.12
C LYS A 360 -0.33 14.73 -27.42
N GLU A 361 -1.59 15.16 -27.45
CA GLU A 361 -2.02 16.41 -26.81
C GLU A 361 -1.91 16.35 -25.29
N ALA A 362 -2.15 15.18 -24.68
CA ALA A 362 -1.96 14.98 -23.25
C ALA A 362 -0.48 15.19 -22.84
N LEU A 363 0.46 14.65 -23.63
CA LEU A 363 1.90 14.81 -23.41
C LEU A 363 2.34 16.26 -23.58
N LEU A 364 1.98 16.92 -24.69
CA LEU A 364 2.32 18.31 -24.97
C LEU A 364 1.81 19.25 -23.88
N LEU A 365 0.56 19.08 -23.44
CA LEU A 365 0.00 19.86 -22.34
C LEU A 365 0.74 19.60 -21.02
N SER A 366 1.07 18.35 -20.73
CA SER A 366 1.79 18.00 -19.49
C SER A 366 3.21 18.56 -19.46
N LEU A 367 3.96 18.46 -20.56
CA LEU A 367 5.30 19.04 -20.69
C LEU A 367 5.26 20.56 -20.58
N LYS A 368 4.29 21.21 -21.23
CA LYS A 368 4.11 22.67 -21.13
C LYS A 368 3.84 23.12 -19.70
N LEU A 369 2.89 22.48 -19.01
CA LEU A 369 2.58 22.83 -17.61
C LEU A 369 3.78 22.61 -16.67
N ASN A 370 4.61 21.60 -16.92
CA ASN A 370 5.84 21.38 -16.16
C ASN A 370 6.87 22.49 -16.43
N ALA A 371 7.08 22.84 -17.71
CA ALA A 371 7.98 23.92 -18.10
C ALA A 371 7.55 25.28 -17.51
N ASP A 372 6.26 25.61 -17.57
CA ASP A 372 5.70 26.84 -16.98
C ASP A 372 5.93 26.87 -15.45
N ASN A 373 5.73 25.73 -14.77
CA ASN A 373 5.99 25.62 -13.33
C ASN A 373 7.48 25.79 -12.98
N LEU A 374 8.39 25.20 -13.77
CA LEU A 374 9.83 25.39 -13.57
C LEU A 374 10.22 26.85 -13.80
N ALA A 375 9.73 27.47 -14.87
CA ALA A 375 10.00 28.88 -15.19
C ALA A 375 9.52 29.82 -14.08
N ASN A 376 8.32 29.59 -13.52
CA ASN A 376 7.81 30.34 -12.37
C ASN A 376 8.70 30.20 -11.12
N ASN A 377 9.43 29.09 -11.00
CA ASN A 377 10.39 28.84 -9.93
C ASN A 377 11.84 29.19 -10.33
N ARG A 378 12.04 29.93 -11.43
CA ARG A 378 13.36 30.31 -11.98
C ARG A 378 14.27 29.11 -12.31
N GLN A 379 13.67 27.97 -12.66
CA GLN A 379 14.34 26.74 -13.07
C GLN A 379 14.13 26.50 -14.56
N LYS A 380 15.08 25.83 -15.22
CA LYS A 380 14.96 25.43 -16.63
C LYS A 380 14.50 23.98 -16.73
N ALA A 381 13.74 23.67 -17.78
CA ALA A 381 13.43 22.28 -18.13
C ALA A 381 14.69 21.53 -18.55
N HIS A 382 14.75 20.24 -18.23
CA HIS A 382 15.85 19.37 -18.63
C HIS A 382 15.93 19.26 -20.17
N LYS A 383 17.15 19.09 -20.72
CA LYS A 383 17.41 18.98 -22.17
C LYS A 383 16.49 17.94 -22.85
N ASN A 384 16.27 16.81 -22.18
CA ASN A 384 15.43 15.73 -22.71
C ASN A 384 13.95 16.11 -22.79
N SER A 385 13.43 16.91 -21.85
CA SER A 385 12.03 17.39 -21.92
C SER A 385 11.82 18.36 -23.07
N VAL A 386 12.83 19.18 -23.37
CA VAL A 386 12.79 20.08 -24.53
C VAL A 386 12.83 19.28 -25.84
N ALA A 387 13.71 18.27 -25.92
CA ALA A 387 13.78 17.37 -27.08
C ALA A 387 12.46 16.62 -27.28
N ALA A 388 11.92 16.01 -26.22
CA ALA A 388 10.63 15.32 -26.24
C ALA A 388 9.50 16.23 -26.75
N TYR A 389 9.41 17.47 -26.25
CA TYR A 389 8.40 18.41 -26.70
C TYR A 389 8.49 18.70 -28.20
N LYS A 390 9.71 18.91 -28.72
CA LYS A 390 9.94 19.16 -30.14
C LYS A 390 9.54 17.96 -30.99
N THR A 391 9.94 16.74 -30.61
CA THR A 391 9.59 15.53 -31.36
C THR A 391 8.08 15.33 -31.38
N ILE A 392 7.43 15.33 -30.21
CA ILE A 392 5.98 15.07 -30.10
C ILE A 392 5.18 16.09 -30.89
N LYS A 393 5.62 17.36 -30.95
CA LYS A 393 4.94 18.40 -31.73
C LYS A 393 4.99 18.12 -33.24
N ASN A 394 6.03 17.45 -33.71
CA ASN A 394 6.30 17.20 -35.13
C ASN A 394 5.83 15.82 -35.64
N MET A 395 5.44 14.90 -34.74
CA MET A 395 4.68 13.68 -35.07
C MET A 395 3.27 14.03 -35.51
#